data_AF-A0A9P4A7T5-F1
#
_entry.id   AF-A0A9P4A7T5-F1
#
_cell.length_a   1.000
_cell.length_b   1.000
_cell.length_c   1.000
_cell.angle_alpha   90.00
_cell.angle_beta   90.00
_cell.angle_gamma   90.00
#
_symmetry.space_group_name_H-M   'P 1'
#
loop_
_entity.id
_entity.type
_entity.pdbx_description
1 polymer ?
#
loop_
_entity_poly.entity_id
_entity_poly.type
_entity_poly.pdbx_seq_one_letter_code
_entity_poly.pdbx_strand_id
1 'polypeptide(L)'
;MGIALEICNKVMSEVQGIKDTGFPLDAFPERVQTIILDMVRYENFKVEYLAPAMLSAVSSALGGTYYVRVKGQWITNAALYIIMVGRPGLGKTPPLEAAFCPIRWNDNAKIEKFKADMAAYQNAAKESKSDCGMEKPVLSRTLVSDFTPEALLYAHHNSPRGVTILVDEIMGMFNSANRYNNGQLIEQLLTAWSGGALDVVRVNNPIPLHIEHPCINMIGTTQTKRMGELMKKGYEENGLLDRILFTLPKVQQLTSWTKEEDNSTHHRSASAMEAWQSIIRKVLALDYETGEDGKKQNFHLIDMEEEARDEFIASHNATILRTNAIEDDNMIESRPMKAPVHVARIALVLQVLRYACGESHLQFVTRLAMHGAIRLMEYFEDSYCRIREYVANDACDEPSRELLSMLNDSFTTAEALAAGKQLKVTDRTVMNYLKELLKNRLVHKIWQGEYRKTVFDEFTKGSVEGESKSKLQ
;
A
#
# COMPACT_ATOMS: atom_id res chain seq x y z
N MET A 1 11.59 5.12 29.81
CA MET A 1 10.16 5.07 29.38
C MET A 1 9.89 3.92 28.41
N GLY A 2 10.82 3.51 27.53
CA GLY A 2 10.58 2.51 26.47
C GLY A 2 10.13 1.12 26.96
N ILE A 3 10.86 0.49 27.90
CA ILE A 3 10.57 -0.92 28.30
C ILE A 3 9.14 -1.11 28.85
N ALA A 4 8.63 -0.15 29.64
CA ALA A 4 7.27 -0.26 30.20
C ALA A 4 6.21 -0.14 29.09
N LEU A 5 6.39 0.77 28.15
CA LEU A 5 5.46 0.97 27.04
C LEU A 5 5.48 -0.22 26.07
N GLU A 6 6.68 -0.74 25.77
CA GLU A 6 6.87 -1.94 24.98
C GLU A 6 6.14 -3.15 25.58
N ILE A 7 6.30 -3.39 26.88
CA ILE A 7 5.60 -4.48 27.59
C ILE A 7 4.08 -4.26 27.55
N CYS A 8 3.60 -3.04 27.84
CA CYS A 8 2.18 -2.70 27.76
C CYS A 8 1.60 -3.00 26.36
N ASN A 9 2.29 -2.57 25.30
CA ASN A 9 1.87 -2.80 23.93
C ASN A 9 1.84 -4.29 23.58
N LYS A 10 2.85 -5.08 24.01
CA LYS A 10 2.88 -6.53 23.81
C LYS A 10 1.70 -7.23 24.47
N VAL A 11 1.41 -6.88 25.73
CA VAL A 11 0.26 -7.44 26.48
C VAL A 11 -1.06 -7.06 25.81
N MET A 12 -1.24 -5.79 25.44
CA MET A 12 -2.46 -5.32 24.77
C MET A 12 -2.66 -5.97 23.40
N SER A 13 -1.58 -6.12 22.63
CA SER A 13 -1.57 -6.81 21.34
C SER A 13 -2.01 -8.27 21.47
N GLU A 14 -1.58 -8.96 22.52
CA GLU A 14 -1.97 -10.35 22.80
C GLU A 14 -3.43 -10.45 23.23
N VAL A 15 -3.89 -9.59 24.16
CA VAL A 15 -5.29 -9.56 24.62
C VAL A 15 -6.26 -9.28 23.47
N GLN A 16 -5.86 -8.43 22.51
CA GLN A 16 -6.69 -8.08 21.36
C GLN A 16 -6.57 -9.07 20.18
N GLY A 17 -5.81 -10.17 20.32
CA GLY A 17 -5.66 -11.17 19.27
C GLY A 17 -4.92 -10.67 18.02
N ILE A 18 -4.11 -9.61 18.14
CA ILE A 18 -3.40 -9.03 16.98
C ILE A 18 -2.38 -10.03 16.41
N LYS A 19 -1.75 -10.84 17.28
CA LYS A 19 -0.80 -11.88 16.84
C LYS A 19 -1.45 -12.88 15.87
N ASP A 20 -2.72 -13.20 16.06
CA ASP A 20 -3.47 -14.16 15.22
C ASP A 20 -3.76 -13.61 13.82
N THR A 21 -3.71 -12.29 13.64
CA THR A 21 -3.87 -11.65 12.32
C THR A 21 -2.64 -11.82 11.44
N GLY A 22 -1.47 -12.11 12.04
CA GLY A 22 -0.17 -12.11 11.37
C GLY A 22 0.35 -10.72 10.97
N PHE A 23 -0.34 -9.63 11.35
CA PHE A 23 0.12 -8.27 11.06
C PHE A 23 1.29 -7.87 11.97
N PRO A 24 2.45 -7.43 11.43
CA PRO A 24 3.64 -7.10 12.23
C PRO A 24 3.53 -5.71 12.87
N LEU A 25 2.64 -5.57 13.86
CA LEU A 25 2.39 -4.30 14.55
C LEU A 25 3.66 -3.74 15.20
N ASP A 26 4.55 -4.60 15.67
CA ASP A 26 5.83 -4.25 16.28
C ASP A 26 6.84 -3.60 15.30
N ALA A 27 6.55 -3.61 13.99
CA ALA A 27 7.32 -2.83 13.01
C ALA A 27 7.18 -1.31 13.21
N PHE A 28 6.04 -0.87 13.76
CA PHE A 28 5.76 0.55 14.02
C PHE A 28 6.48 1.06 15.27
N PRO A 29 6.71 2.38 15.40
CA PRO A 29 7.19 2.99 16.65
C PRO A 29 6.26 2.68 17.83
N GLU A 30 6.79 2.57 19.05
CA GLU A 30 6.03 2.21 20.25
C GLU A 30 4.82 3.12 20.46
N ARG A 31 4.99 4.43 20.23
CA ARG A 31 3.91 5.41 20.38
C ARG A 31 2.78 5.19 19.37
N VAL A 32 3.11 4.75 18.15
CA VAL A 32 2.12 4.46 17.09
C VAL A 32 1.41 3.15 17.39
N GLN A 33 2.12 2.14 17.91
CA GLN A 33 1.51 0.89 18.35
C GLN A 33 0.43 1.16 19.40
N THR A 34 0.70 2.02 20.39
CA THR A 34 -0.28 2.39 21.41
C THR A 34 -1.51 3.06 20.80
N ILE A 35 -1.34 4.01 19.87
CA ILE A 35 -2.45 4.66 19.16
C ILE A 35 -3.31 3.62 18.42
N ILE A 36 -2.67 2.70 17.69
CA ILE A 36 -3.35 1.64 16.95
C ILE A 36 -4.14 0.74 17.91
N LEU A 37 -3.52 0.30 19.02
CA LEU A 37 -4.16 -0.58 20.00
C LEU A 37 -5.34 0.08 20.71
N ASP A 38 -5.25 1.39 20.98
CA ASP A 38 -6.37 2.15 21.54
C ASP A 38 -7.51 2.28 20.52
N MET A 39 -7.22 2.61 19.27
CA MET A 39 -8.25 2.70 18.22
C MET A 39 -8.88 1.35 17.87
N VAL A 40 -8.10 0.25 17.85
CA VAL A 40 -8.63 -1.10 17.65
C VAL A 40 -9.60 -1.47 18.76
N ARG A 41 -9.24 -1.16 20.02
CA ARG A 41 -10.07 -1.49 21.19
C ARG A 41 -11.32 -0.64 21.31
N TYR A 42 -11.19 0.67 21.16
CA TYR A 42 -12.25 1.62 21.50
C TYR A 42 -13.12 2.02 20.30
N GLU A 43 -12.58 1.99 19.08
CA GLU A 43 -13.32 2.28 17.84
C GLU A 43 -13.70 1.01 17.05
N ASN A 44 -13.35 -0.18 17.56
CA ASN A 44 -13.56 -1.47 16.89
C ASN A 44 -12.92 -1.54 15.48
N PHE A 45 -11.82 -0.81 15.27
CA PHE A 45 -11.10 -0.84 14.00
C PHE A 45 -10.31 -2.14 13.84
N LYS A 46 -10.14 -2.59 12.59
CA LYS A 46 -9.20 -3.67 12.27
C LYS A 46 -7.80 -3.10 12.09
N VAL A 47 -6.82 -3.73 12.75
CA VAL A 47 -5.40 -3.34 12.65
C VAL A 47 -4.91 -3.36 11.20
N GLU A 48 -5.39 -4.33 10.41
CA GLU A 48 -5.02 -4.54 9.01
C GLU A 48 -5.60 -3.48 8.04
N TYR A 49 -6.47 -2.60 8.54
CA TYR A 49 -6.92 -1.41 7.82
C TYR A 49 -6.32 -0.14 8.41
N LEU A 50 -6.34 0.00 9.73
CA LEU A 50 -5.85 1.20 10.40
C LEU A 50 -4.35 1.43 10.16
N ALA A 51 -3.51 0.42 10.40
CA ALA A 51 -2.07 0.58 10.32
C ALA A 51 -1.58 0.86 8.88
N PRO A 52 -2.07 0.17 7.83
CA PRO A 52 -1.78 0.55 6.44
C PRO A 52 -2.31 1.94 6.05
N ALA A 53 -3.47 2.35 6.56
CA ALA A 53 -3.98 3.70 6.33
C ALA A 53 -3.10 4.77 6.99
N MET A 54 -2.61 4.53 8.22
CA MET A 54 -1.65 5.40 8.91
C MET A 54 -0.31 5.46 8.17
N LEU A 55 0.17 4.33 7.64
CA LEU A 55 1.38 4.26 6.81
C LEU A 55 1.22 5.15 5.54
N SER A 56 0.09 5.03 4.85
CA SER A 56 -0.23 5.86 3.68
C SER A 56 -0.39 7.34 4.02
N ALA A 57 -0.99 7.67 5.17
CA ALA A 57 -1.13 9.04 5.62
C ALA A 57 0.24 9.69 5.91
N VAL A 58 1.18 8.98 6.52
CA VAL A 58 2.55 9.49 6.73
C VAL A 58 3.26 9.68 5.40
N SER A 59 3.16 8.69 4.50
CA SER A 59 3.70 8.80 3.14
C SER A 59 3.15 10.02 2.40
N SER A 60 1.85 10.31 2.57
CA SER A 60 1.16 11.46 2.00
C SER A 60 1.63 12.79 2.60
N ALA A 61 1.80 12.83 3.91
CA ALA A 61 2.25 14.03 4.63
C ALA A 61 3.73 14.36 4.35
N LEU A 62 4.57 13.32 4.19
CA LEU A 62 5.98 13.46 3.85
C LEU A 62 6.15 13.86 2.38
N GLY A 63 5.42 13.21 1.47
CA GLY A 63 5.54 13.41 0.03
C GLY A 63 6.97 13.22 -0.48
N GLY A 64 7.37 14.07 -1.42
CA GLY A 64 8.71 14.12 -2.01
C GLY A 64 9.71 14.94 -1.19
N THR A 65 9.49 15.14 0.12
CA THR A 65 10.42 15.94 0.96
C THR A 65 11.70 15.18 1.27
N TYR A 66 11.61 13.86 1.47
CA TYR A 66 12.75 12.97 1.73
C TYR A 66 12.79 11.84 0.72
N TYR A 67 14.00 11.45 0.33
CA TYR A 67 14.32 10.31 -0.52
C TYR A 67 15.33 9.42 0.18
N VAL A 68 15.25 8.12 -0.08
CA VAL A 68 16.24 7.15 0.37
C VAL A 68 17.06 6.65 -0.81
N ARG A 69 18.39 6.55 -0.63
CA ARG A 69 19.27 5.90 -1.59
C ARG A 69 19.23 4.38 -1.42
N VAL A 70 18.80 3.68 -2.46
CA VAL A 70 18.71 2.22 -2.47
C VAL A 70 20.05 1.61 -2.87
N LYS A 71 20.60 2.01 -4.02
CA LYS A 71 21.89 1.51 -4.52
C LYS A 71 22.49 2.46 -5.57
N GLY A 72 23.72 2.92 -5.35
CA GLY A 72 24.38 3.84 -6.29
C GLY A 72 23.55 5.12 -6.50
N GLN A 73 23.12 5.40 -7.73
CA GLN A 73 22.26 6.55 -8.05
C GLN A 73 20.76 6.25 -8.00
N TRP A 74 20.38 5.01 -7.68
CA TRP A 74 18.97 4.67 -7.51
C TRP A 74 18.47 5.22 -6.18
N ILE A 75 17.62 6.22 -6.27
CA ILE A 75 16.91 6.85 -5.15
C ILE A 75 15.41 6.65 -5.29
N THR A 76 14.67 6.71 -4.19
CA THR A 76 13.20 6.69 -4.22
C THR A 76 12.60 7.57 -3.12
N ASN A 77 11.46 8.20 -3.43
CA ASN A 77 10.60 8.86 -2.45
C ASN A 77 9.77 7.84 -1.64
N ALA A 78 8.87 8.32 -0.80
CA ALA A 78 7.99 7.50 0.02
C ALA A 78 6.71 7.01 -0.67
N ALA A 79 6.43 7.32 -1.94
CA ALA A 79 5.12 7.10 -2.58
C ALA A 79 4.58 5.65 -2.49
N LEU A 80 3.45 5.46 -1.81
CA LEU A 80 2.78 4.18 -1.63
C LEU A 80 1.44 4.12 -2.37
N TYR A 81 1.18 2.99 -3.02
CA TYR A 81 -0.12 2.60 -3.56
C TYR A 81 -0.70 1.48 -2.71
N ILE A 82 -1.79 1.75 -2.00
CA ILE A 82 -2.41 0.80 -1.07
C ILE A 82 -3.88 0.59 -1.45
N ILE A 83 -4.31 -0.67 -1.55
CA ILE A 83 -5.72 -1.00 -1.69
C ILE A 83 -6.14 -1.92 -0.54
N MET A 84 -7.09 -1.46 0.26
CA MET A 84 -7.67 -2.23 1.35
C MET A 84 -8.88 -3.02 0.85
N VAL A 85 -8.79 -4.34 0.93
CA VAL A 85 -9.80 -5.28 0.41
C VAL A 85 -10.54 -5.91 1.58
N GLY A 86 -11.87 -5.97 1.48
CA GLY A 86 -12.68 -6.65 2.47
C GLY A 86 -14.14 -6.71 2.09
N ARG A 87 -14.88 -7.65 2.69
CA ARG A 87 -16.32 -7.81 2.44
C ARG A 87 -17.10 -6.52 2.76
N PRO A 88 -18.28 -6.31 2.16
CA PRO A 88 -19.18 -5.24 2.57
C PRO A 88 -19.44 -5.28 4.08
N GLY A 89 -19.46 -4.12 4.74
CA GLY A 89 -19.71 -4.02 6.18
C GLY A 89 -18.51 -4.27 7.10
N LEU A 90 -17.33 -4.67 6.60
CA LEU A 90 -16.16 -5.00 7.42
C LEU A 90 -15.43 -3.76 8.03
N GLY A 91 -16.01 -2.56 7.95
CA GLY A 91 -15.46 -1.36 8.57
C GLY A 91 -14.14 -0.85 7.96
N LYS A 92 -14.02 -0.80 6.62
CA LYS A 92 -12.81 -0.32 5.92
C LYS A 92 -12.67 1.21 5.93
N THR A 93 -13.78 1.91 5.71
CA THR A 93 -13.81 3.36 5.56
C THR A 93 -13.48 4.10 6.87
N PRO A 94 -14.05 3.75 8.05
CA PRO A 94 -13.77 4.52 9.27
C PRO A 94 -12.28 4.61 9.67
N PRO A 95 -11.48 3.52 9.64
CA PRO A 95 -10.04 3.60 9.86
C PRO A 95 -9.29 4.49 8.84
N LEU A 96 -9.72 4.46 7.57
CA LEU A 96 -9.16 5.31 6.52
C LEU A 96 -9.43 6.79 6.80
N GLU A 97 -10.67 7.12 7.15
CA GLU A 97 -11.10 8.47 7.52
C GLU A 97 -10.32 8.98 8.74
N ALA A 98 -10.18 8.14 9.77
CA ALA A 98 -9.44 8.44 10.99
C ALA A 98 -7.96 8.76 10.71
N ALA A 99 -7.29 7.91 9.91
CA ALA A 99 -5.89 8.09 9.57
C ALA A 99 -5.62 9.38 8.78
N PHE A 100 -6.51 9.76 7.86
CA PHE A 100 -6.36 10.94 7.00
C PHE A 100 -6.96 12.24 7.56
N CYS A 101 -7.70 12.16 8.67
CA CYS A 101 -8.34 13.31 9.31
C CYS A 101 -7.37 14.49 9.54
N PRO A 102 -6.14 14.30 10.07
CA PRO A 102 -5.19 15.39 10.25
C PRO A 102 -4.79 16.10 8.94
N ILE A 103 -4.65 15.35 7.84
CA ILE A 103 -4.28 15.91 6.53
C ILE A 103 -5.45 16.70 5.94
N ARG A 104 -6.68 16.21 6.10
CA ARG A 104 -7.89 16.95 5.68
C ARG A 104 -8.04 18.27 6.40
N TRP A 105 -7.80 18.31 7.72
CA TRP A 105 -7.83 19.57 8.46
C TRP A 105 -6.80 20.58 7.91
N ASN A 106 -5.59 20.11 7.59
CA ASN A 106 -4.56 20.94 6.97
C ASN A 106 -4.98 21.45 5.58
N ASP A 107 -5.52 20.57 4.73
CA ASP A 107 -5.99 20.94 3.39
C ASP A 107 -7.19 21.90 3.45
N ASN A 108 -8.13 21.69 4.38
CA ASN A 108 -9.26 22.61 4.59
C ASN A 108 -8.76 24.01 4.99
N ALA A 109 -7.77 24.11 5.88
CA ALA A 109 -7.18 25.39 6.23
C ALA A 109 -6.52 26.09 5.02
N LYS A 110 -5.82 25.33 4.15
CA LYS A 110 -5.26 25.85 2.89
C LYS A 110 -6.33 26.29 1.91
N ILE A 111 -7.45 25.56 1.80
CA ILE A 111 -8.59 25.89 0.95
C ILE A 111 -9.25 27.20 1.42
N GLU A 112 -9.49 27.36 2.72
CA GLU A 112 -10.09 28.59 3.25
C GLU A 112 -9.17 29.80 3.02
N LYS A 113 -7.86 29.64 3.23
CA LYS A 113 -6.88 30.68 2.88
C LYS A 113 -6.92 31.01 1.38
N PHE A 114 -6.91 30.00 0.53
CA PHE A 114 -6.98 30.18 -0.92
C PHE A 114 -8.26 30.91 -1.36
N LYS A 115 -9.42 30.59 -0.77
CA LYS A 115 -10.69 31.29 -1.07
C LYS A 115 -10.60 32.76 -0.70
N ALA A 116 -10.02 33.09 0.46
CA ALA A 116 -9.83 34.47 0.89
C ALA A 116 -8.87 35.22 -0.05
N ASP A 117 -7.71 34.63 -0.36
CA ASP A 117 -6.71 35.21 -1.26
C ASP A 117 -7.30 35.42 -2.67
N MET A 118 -8.06 34.45 -3.17
CA MET A 118 -8.69 34.52 -4.49
C MET A 118 -9.78 35.61 -4.55
N ALA A 119 -10.54 35.80 -3.47
CA ALA A 119 -11.52 36.89 -3.37
C ALA A 119 -10.83 38.26 -3.36
N ALA A 120 -9.72 38.41 -2.63
CA ALA A 120 -8.92 39.63 -2.62
C ALA A 120 -8.35 39.96 -4.00
N TYR A 121 -7.77 38.97 -4.69
CA TYR A 121 -7.27 39.11 -6.06
C TYR A 121 -8.39 39.52 -7.03
N GLN A 122 -9.57 38.90 -6.96
CA GLN A 122 -10.69 39.22 -7.85
C GLN A 122 -11.23 40.65 -7.63
N ASN A 123 -11.24 41.13 -6.38
CA ASN A 123 -11.66 42.50 -6.08
C ASN A 123 -10.65 43.51 -6.65
N ALA A 124 -9.35 43.27 -6.42
CA ALA A 124 -8.29 44.12 -6.97
C ALA A 124 -8.27 44.12 -8.51
N ALA A 125 -8.53 42.98 -9.15
CA ALA A 125 -8.64 42.86 -10.60
C ALA A 125 -9.87 43.55 -11.19
N LYS A 126 -10.93 43.78 -10.40
CA LYS A 126 -12.11 44.55 -10.84
C LYS A 126 -11.89 46.07 -10.68
N GLU A 127 -11.15 46.48 -9.66
CA GLU A 127 -10.85 47.88 -9.38
C GLU A 127 -9.78 48.45 -10.33
N SER A 128 -8.86 47.59 -10.80
CA SER A 128 -7.84 47.94 -11.78
C SER A 128 -8.29 47.58 -13.21
N LYS A 129 -8.34 48.56 -14.13
CA LYS A 129 -8.55 48.30 -15.58
C LYS A 129 -7.30 47.70 -16.27
N SER A 130 -6.16 47.67 -15.58
CA SER A 130 -4.91 47.00 -15.99
C SER A 130 -4.50 45.94 -14.96
N ASP A 131 -3.35 45.29 -15.15
CA ASP A 131 -2.77 44.35 -14.18
C ASP A 131 -2.86 44.88 -12.73
N CYS A 132 -3.48 44.12 -11.82
CA CYS A 132 -3.74 44.53 -10.44
C CYS A 132 -2.50 44.39 -9.55
N GLY A 133 -1.36 43.95 -10.11
CA GLY A 133 -0.08 43.81 -9.41
C GLY A 133 -0.06 42.70 -8.37
N MET A 134 -1.13 41.93 -8.24
CA MET A 134 -1.20 40.72 -7.43
C MET A 134 -0.98 39.49 -8.30
N GLU A 135 -0.20 38.54 -7.81
CA GLU A 135 -0.15 37.22 -8.43
C GLU A 135 -1.45 36.46 -8.18
N LYS A 136 -1.90 35.71 -9.18
CA LYS A 136 -3.09 34.88 -9.04
C LYS A 136 -2.82 33.78 -8.01
N PRO A 137 -3.62 33.68 -6.93
CA PRO A 137 -3.43 32.62 -5.95
C PRO A 137 -3.55 31.24 -6.59
N VAL A 138 -2.78 30.29 -6.07
CA VAL A 138 -2.77 28.89 -6.51
C VAL A 138 -3.05 28.00 -5.32
N LEU A 139 -4.01 27.08 -5.46
CA LEU A 139 -4.35 26.14 -4.41
C LEU A 139 -3.31 25.02 -4.36
N SER A 140 -2.59 24.95 -3.24
CA SER A 140 -1.80 23.77 -2.86
C SER A 140 -2.61 22.89 -1.91
N ARG A 141 -2.75 21.60 -2.23
CA ARG A 141 -3.47 20.62 -1.42
C ARG A 141 -2.83 19.25 -1.53
N THR A 142 -3.01 18.43 -0.51
CA THR A 142 -2.45 17.09 -0.44
C THR A 142 -3.41 16.07 -1.04
N LEU A 143 -4.70 16.17 -0.74
CA LEU A 143 -5.70 15.14 -1.05
C LEU A 143 -6.52 15.48 -2.29
N VAL A 144 -6.75 14.46 -3.11
CA VAL A 144 -7.64 14.50 -4.27
C VAL A 144 -8.50 13.24 -4.32
N SER A 145 -9.79 13.37 -4.67
CA SER A 145 -10.75 12.25 -4.67
C SER A 145 -11.62 12.20 -5.92
N ASP A 146 -11.93 13.34 -6.53
CA ASP A 146 -12.59 13.46 -7.84
C ASP A 146 -11.75 14.37 -8.74
N PHE A 147 -11.29 13.83 -9.87
CA PHE A 147 -10.37 14.50 -10.77
C PHE A 147 -10.40 13.90 -12.18
N THR A 148 -10.08 14.73 -13.16
CA THR A 148 -9.57 14.25 -14.45
C THR A 148 -8.06 14.03 -14.36
N PRO A 149 -7.45 13.20 -15.23
CA PRO A 149 -5.99 13.01 -15.23
C PRO A 149 -5.20 14.32 -15.32
N GLU A 150 -5.69 15.29 -16.11
CA GLU A 150 -5.09 16.61 -16.22
C GLU A 150 -5.19 17.42 -14.92
N ALA A 151 -6.34 17.35 -14.24
CA ALA A 151 -6.54 18.03 -12.96
C ALA A 151 -5.66 17.45 -11.85
N LEU A 152 -5.39 16.14 -11.87
CA LEU A 152 -4.43 15.50 -10.97
C LEU A 152 -3.02 16.05 -11.15
N LEU A 153 -2.54 16.13 -12.40
CA LEU A 153 -1.21 16.63 -12.69
C LEU A 153 -1.09 18.13 -12.41
N TYR A 154 -2.14 18.91 -12.67
CA TYR A 154 -2.18 20.32 -12.29
C TYR A 154 -2.14 20.49 -10.77
N ALA A 155 -2.86 19.67 -10.01
CA ALA A 155 -2.80 19.69 -8.55
C ALA A 155 -1.41 19.32 -8.02
N HIS A 156 -0.74 18.34 -8.65
CA HIS A 156 0.62 17.93 -8.31
C HIS A 156 1.65 19.01 -8.62
N HIS A 157 1.59 19.62 -9.81
CA HIS A 157 2.46 20.74 -10.16
C HIS A 157 2.36 21.91 -9.16
N ASN A 158 1.16 22.21 -8.70
CA ASN A 158 0.90 23.26 -7.70
C ASN A 158 1.20 22.83 -6.25
N SER A 159 1.45 21.54 -6.03
CA SER A 159 1.78 20.98 -4.73
C SER A 159 3.06 20.17 -4.87
N PRO A 160 4.24 20.83 -4.99
CA PRO A 160 5.52 20.16 -5.26
C PRO A 160 5.84 19.01 -4.31
N ARG A 161 5.29 19.08 -3.09
CA ARG A 161 5.36 17.98 -2.13
C ARG A 161 4.76 16.68 -2.61
N GLY A 162 3.71 16.73 -3.38
CA GLY A 162 3.00 15.55 -3.83
C GLY A 162 1.51 15.67 -3.58
N VAL A 163 0.81 14.70 -4.15
CA VAL A 163 -0.64 14.55 -4.00
C VAL A 163 -0.97 13.11 -3.66
N THR A 164 -2.12 12.92 -3.02
CA THR A 164 -2.64 11.62 -2.64
C THR A 164 -4.03 11.46 -3.20
N ILE A 165 -4.18 10.42 -4.02
CA ILE A 165 -5.48 9.92 -4.47
C ILE A 165 -6.09 9.15 -3.30
N LEU A 166 -7.11 9.73 -2.67
CA LEU A 166 -7.84 9.14 -1.54
C LEU A 166 -9.27 8.83 -2.01
N VAL A 167 -9.56 7.55 -2.25
CA VAL A 167 -10.83 7.13 -2.86
C VAL A 167 -11.44 5.96 -2.11
N ASP A 168 -12.64 6.15 -1.58
CA ASP A 168 -13.47 5.03 -1.14
C ASP A 168 -14.06 4.32 -2.36
N GLU A 169 -14.11 2.98 -2.35
CA GLU A 169 -14.48 2.17 -3.51
C GLU A 169 -13.70 2.52 -4.80
N ILE A 170 -12.38 2.31 -4.74
CA ILE A 170 -11.39 2.70 -5.75
C ILE A 170 -11.69 2.20 -7.18
N MET A 171 -12.49 1.15 -7.32
CA MET A 171 -12.96 0.64 -8.61
C MET A 171 -13.70 1.69 -9.44
N GLY A 172 -14.44 2.61 -8.79
CA GLY A 172 -15.10 3.72 -9.49
C GLY A 172 -14.11 4.61 -10.24
N MET A 173 -12.99 4.93 -9.58
CA MET A 173 -11.92 5.75 -10.16
C MET A 173 -11.24 5.05 -11.33
N PHE A 174 -10.90 3.75 -11.21
CA PHE A 174 -10.35 2.97 -12.33
C PHE A 174 -11.32 2.85 -13.52
N ASN A 175 -12.63 2.75 -13.25
CA ASN A 175 -13.65 2.70 -14.30
C ASN A 175 -13.78 4.03 -15.04
N SER A 176 -13.73 5.15 -14.31
CA SER A 176 -13.74 6.49 -14.88
C SER A 176 -12.48 6.75 -15.70
N ALA A 177 -11.30 6.36 -15.19
CA ALA A 177 -10.02 6.53 -15.89
C ALA A 177 -10.01 5.88 -17.29
N ASN A 178 -10.60 4.69 -17.43
CA ASN A 178 -10.69 4.00 -18.72
C ASN A 178 -11.73 4.62 -19.67
N ARG A 179 -12.76 5.30 -19.14
CA ARG A 179 -13.83 5.87 -19.97
C ARG A 179 -13.40 7.14 -20.71
N TYR A 180 -12.50 7.92 -20.13
CA TYR A 180 -12.17 9.25 -20.65
C TYR A 180 -10.89 9.28 -21.51
N ASN A 181 -9.82 8.53 -21.18
CA ASN A 181 -8.50 8.76 -21.79
C ASN A 181 -7.69 7.48 -22.17
N ASN A 182 -8.33 6.37 -22.57
CA ASN A 182 -7.63 5.15 -23.07
C ASN A 182 -6.46 4.64 -22.19
N GLY A 183 -6.53 4.78 -20.86
CA GLY A 183 -5.50 4.28 -19.95
C GLY A 183 -4.36 5.25 -19.60
N GLN A 184 -4.38 6.49 -20.09
CA GLN A 184 -3.34 7.51 -19.80
C GLN A 184 -3.05 7.70 -18.31
N LEU A 185 -4.07 7.70 -17.45
CA LEU A 185 -3.87 7.82 -16.00
C LEU A 185 -3.01 6.69 -15.45
N ILE A 186 -3.20 5.46 -15.94
CA ILE A 186 -2.44 4.30 -15.47
C ILE A 186 -0.98 4.44 -15.85
N GLU A 187 -0.68 4.84 -17.08
CA GLU A 187 0.69 5.09 -17.53
C GLU A 187 1.37 6.20 -16.71
N GLN A 188 0.64 7.27 -16.38
CA GLN A 188 1.12 8.34 -15.51
C GLN A 188 1.42 7.83 -14.09
N LEU A 189 0.56 7.00 -13.51
CA LEU A 189 0.81 6.37 -12.21
C LEU A 189 2.00 5.42 -12.25
N LEU A 190 2.15 4.61 -13.30
CA LEU A 190 3.30 3.71 -13.49
C LEU A 190 4.61 4.49 -13.61
N THR A 191 4.59 5.60 -14.34
CA THR A 191 5.75 6.50 -14.52
C THR A 191 6.09 7.19 -13.21
N ALA A 192 5.10 7.75 -12.53
CA ALA A 192 5.25 8.40 -11.23
C ALA A 192 5.78 7.44 -10.17
N TRP A 193 5.23 6.23 -10.09
CA TRP A 193 5.72 5.20 -9.18
C TRP A 193 7.15 4.79 -9.48
N SER A 194 7.58 4.82 -10.75
CA SER A 194 8.97 4.49 -11.11
C SER A 194 9.93 5.67 -10.91
N GLY A 195 9.42 6.86 -10.54
CA GLY A 195 10.20 8.07 -10.34
C GLY A 195 10.56 8.80 -11.64
N GLY A 196 9.93 8.45 -12.77
CA GLY A 196 10.14 9.13 -14.05
C GLY A 196 9.37 10.46 -14.09
N ALA A 197 9.91 11.47 -14.76
CA ALA A 197 9.26 12.76 -14.90
C ALA A 197 7.91 12.66 -15.62
N LEU A 198 6.98 13.56 -15.28
CA LEU A 198 5.67 13.67 -15.93
C LEU A 198 5.60 14.96 -16.75
N ASP A 199 5.30 14.81 -18.03
CA ASP A 199 5.19 15.90 -18.98
C ASP A 199 3.81 15.92 -19.64
N VAL A 200 3.17 17.09 -19.63
CA VAL A 200 1.92 17.32 -20.36
C VAL A 200 2.06 18.53 -21.25
N VAL A 201 2.14 18.26 -22.55
CA VAL A 201 2.12 19.26 -23.61
C VAL A 201 0.70 19.35 -24.18
N ARG A 202 0.13 20.56 -24.20
CA ARG A 202 -1.20 20.82 -24.79
C ARG A 202 -1.09 21.94 -25.81
N VAL A 203 -1.76 21.80 -26.94
CA VAL A 203 -1.76 22.79 -28.04
C VAL A 203 -2.16 24.19 -27.56
N ASN A 204 -3.10 24.27 -26.61
CA ASN A 204 -3.62 25.53 -26.09
C ASN A 204 -2.85 26.09 -24.88
N ASN A 205 -1.75 25.45 -24.46
CA ASN A 205 -0.91 25.94 -23.37
C ASN A 205 0.56 26.00 -23.83
N PRO A 206 1.12 27.20 -24.08
CA PRO A 206 2.48 27.34 -24.61
C PRO A 206 3.56 26.90 -23.61
N ILE A 207 3.25 26.86 -22.32
CA ILE A 207 4.16 26.34 -21.28
C ILE A 207 3.70 24.93 -20.89
N PRO A 208 4.50 23.88 -21.16
CA PRO A 208 4.15 22.53 -20.78
C PRO A 208 4.15 22.38 -19.26
N LEU A 209 3.26 21.54 -18.75
CA LEU A 209 3.29 21.16 -17.35
C LEU A 209 4.34 20.07 -17.18
N HIS A 210 5.40 20.38 -16.44
CA HIS A 210 6.50 19.49 -16.13
C HIS A 210 6.58 19.23 -14.62
N ILE A 211 6.75 17.96 -14.25
CA ILE A 211 7.02 17.50 -12.89
C ILE A 211 8.26 16.60 -12.95
N GLU A 212 9.40 17.14 -12.55
CA GLU A 212 10.70 16.44 -12.60
C GLU A 212 10.73 15.22 -11.67
N HIS A 213 10.17 15.37 -10.46
CA HIS A 213 10.20 14.36 -9.40
C HIS A 213 8.80 14.09 -8.86
N PRO A 214 7.96 13.30 -9.56
CA PRO A 214 6.60 13.06 -9.12
C PRO A 214 6.55 12.24 -7.83
N CYS A 215 5.68 12.68 -6.93
CA CYS A 215 5.31 11.96 -5.72
C CYS A 215 3.78 11.90 -5.64
N ILE A 216 3.22 10.83 -6.20
CA ILE A 216 1.78 10.56 -6.15
C ILE A 216 1.59 9.37 -5.22
N ASN A 217 0.81 9.55 -4.16
CA ASN A 217 0.33 8.46 -3.31
C ASN A 217 -1.07 8.04 -3.76
N MET A 218 -1.44 6.79 -3.51
CA MET A 218 -2.78 6.29 -3.79
C MET A 218 -3.21 5.39 -2.63
N ILE A 219 -4.38 5.67 -2.08
CA ILE A 219 -5.03 4.76 -1.15
C ILE A 219 -6.52 4.69 -1.44
N GLY A 220 -7.05 3.48 -1.40
CA GLY A 220 -8.48 3.30 -1.45
C GLY A 220 -8.94 1.97 -0.92
N THR A 221 -10.26 1.83 -0.85
CA THR A 221 -10.90 0.59 -0.42
C THR A 221 -11.55 -0.11 -1.60
N THR A 222 -11.73 -1.42 -1.50
CA THR A 222 -12.55 -2.18 -2.44
C THR A 222 -13.16 -3.39 -1.77
N GLN A 223 -14.14 -3.97 -2.46
CA GLN A 223 -14.83 -5.17 -2.01
C GLN A 223 -14.16 -6.41 -2.62
N THR A 224 -14.09 -7.51 -1.86
CA THR A 224 -13.48 -8.77 -2.32
C THR A 224 -14.07 -9.24 -3.65
N LYS A 225 -15.40 -9.19 -3.82
CA LYS A 225 -16.09 -9.56 -5.07
C LYS A 225 -15.68 -8.74 -6.28
N ARG A 226 -15.28 -7.48 -6.08
CA ARG A 226 -14.87 -6.58 -7.16
C ARG A 226 -13.39 -6.74 -7.53
N MET A 227 -12.63 -7.52 -6.78
CA MET A 227 -11.22 -7.81 -7.12
C MET A 227 -11.09 -8.60 -8.42
N GLY A 228 -12.07 -9.47 -8.73
CA GLY A 228 -12.11 -10.16 -10.01
C GLY A 228 -12.18 -9.20 -11.19
N GLU A 229 -12.92 -8.08 -11.07
CA GLU A 229 -12.98 -7.04 -12.08
C GLU A 229 -11.62 -6.34 -12.26
N LEU A 230 -10.93 -6.03 -11.15
CA LEU A 230 -9.63 -5.35 -11.19
C LEU A 230 -8.56 -6.22 -11.86
N MET A 231 -8.51 -7.51 -11.50
CA MET A 231 -7.54 -8.48 -12.02
C MET A 231 -7.80 -8.77 -13.51
N LYS A 232 -9.07 -8.90 -13.93
CA LYS A 232 -9.45 -9.21 -15.33
C LYS A 232 -9.33 -8.03 -16.31
N LYS A 233 -9.10 -6.81 -15.83
CA LYS A 233 -9.05 -5.58 -16.66
C LYS A 233 -7.71 -5.35 -17.39
N GLY A 234 -6.81 -6.33 -17.39
CA GLY A 234 -5.48 -6.20 -18.00
C GLY A 234 -4.48 -5.38 -17.17
N TYR A 235 -4.86 -4.98 -15.94
CA TYR A 235 -3.94 -4.29 -15.03
C TYR A 235 -2.85 -5.21 -14.45
N GLU A 236 -3.05 -6.53 -14.53
CA GLU A 236 -1.99 -7.51 -14.28
C GLU A 236 -0.93 -7.42 -15.39
N GLU A 237 -1.35 -7.33 -16.65
CA GLU A 237 -0.47 -7.31 -17.82
C GLU A 237 0.35 -6.02 -17.94
N ASN A 238 -0.19 -4.88 -17.51
CA ASN A 238 0.53 -3.60 -17.52
C ASN A 238 1.39 -3.36 -16.26
N GLY A 239 1.39 -4.28 -15.30
CA GLY A 239 2.20 -4.22 -14.08
C GLY A 239 1.74 -3.20 -13.04
N LEU A 240 0.53 -2.65 -13.15
CA LEU A 240 -0.01 -1.75 -12.12
C LEU A 240 -0.23 -2.51 -10.80
N LEU A 241 -0.82 -3.71 -10.87
CA LEU A 241 -1.15 -4.49 -9.67
C LEU A 241 0.10 -4.87 -8.87
N ASP A 242 1.22 -5.14 -9.54
CA ASP A 242 2.52 -5.44 -8.95
C ASP A 242 3.08 -4.33 -8.05
N ARG A 243 2.60 -3.09 -8.27
CA ARG A 243 3.04 -1.88 -7.56
C ARG A 243 2.07 -1.47 -6.46
N ILE A 244 0.98 -2.22 -6.26
CA ILE A 244 -0.03 -1.97 -5.24
C ILE A 244 0.20 -2.92 -4.06
N LEU A 245 0.27 -2.36 -2.86
CA LEU A 245 0.24 -3.07 -1.59
C LEU A 245 -1.21 -3.37 -1.24
N PHE A 246 -1.58 -4.65 -1.21
CA PHE A 246 -2.94 -5.07 -0.90
C PHE A 246 -3.06 -5.51 0.56
N THR A 247 -4.19 -5.20 1.19
CA THR A 247 -4.51 -5.74 2.51
C THR A 247 -5.81 -6.50 2.48
N LEU A 248 -5.81 -7.70 3.06
CA LEU A 248 -7.01 -8.50 3.26
C LEU A 248 -6.88 -9.19 4.63
N PRO A 249 -7.70 -8.84 5.63
CA PRO A 249 -7.64 -9.48 6.95
C PRO A 249 -7.80 -11.00 6.86
N LYS A 250 -6.97 -11.75 7.61
CA LYS A 250 -7.15 -13.20 7.79
C LYS A 250 -8.50 -13.48 8.46
N VAL A 251 -8.78 -12.73 9.52
CA VAL A 251 -10.03 -12.82 10.27
C VAL A 251 -11.03 -11.79 9.74
N GLN A 252 -11.99 -12.26 8.96
CA GLN A 252 -13.05 -11.42 8.37
C GLN A 252 -14.35 -11.40 9.19
N GLN A 253 -14.31 -11.91 10.42
CA GLN A 253 -15.44 -11.82 11.35
C GLN A 253 -15.64 -10.37 11.82
N LEU A 254 -16.91 -9.99 11.97
CA LEU A 254 -17.33 -8.71 12.54
C LEU A 254 -17.29 -8.82 14.06
N THR A 255 -16.71 -7.82 14.70
CA THR A 255 -16.71 -7.72 16.16
C THR A 255 -18.04 -7.16 16.64
N SER A 256 -18.65 -7.79 17.64
CA SER A 256 -19.85 -7.27 18.29
C SER A 256 -19.51 -6.03 19.11
N TRP A 257 -20.40 -5.03 19.08
CA TRP A 257 -20.27 -3.85 19.93
C TRP A 257 -20.43 -4.26 21.40
N THR A 258 -19.52 -3.80 22.24
CA THR A 258 -19.58 -3.98 23.70
C THR A 258 -20.25 -2.78 24.34
N LYS A 259 -21.05 -3.00 25.40
CA LYS A 259 -21.72 -1.93 26.17
C LYS A 259 -20.80 -1.13 27.09
N GLU A 260 -19.51 -1.47 27.16
CA GLU A 260 -18.50 -0.78 27.97
C GLU A 260 -18.10 0.57 27.33
N GLU A 261 -19.08 1.46 27.18
CA GLU A 261 -18.88 2.88 26.94
C GLU A 261 -18.79 3.58 28.30
N ASP A 262 -17.68 3.39 29.00
CA ASP A 262 -17.38 4.23 30.15
C ASP A 262 -16.81 5.57 29.66
N ASN A 263 -16.89 6.64 30.45
CA ASN A 263 -16.31 7.95 30.10
C ASN A 263 -14.82 7.83 29.73
N SER A 264 -14.13 6.83 30.29
CA SER A 264 -12.75 6.47 29.95
C SER A 264 -12.56 6.05 28.48
N THR A 265 -13.55 5.46 27.82
CA THR A 265 -13.51 5.02 26.42
C THR A 265 -13.39 6.20 25.45
N HIS A 266 -14.26 7.21 25.59
CA HIS A 266 -14.21 8.41 24.74
C HIS A 266 -12.91 9.21 24.95
N HIS A 267 -12.44 9.33 26.19
CA HIS A 267 -11.19 10.02 26.50
C HIS A 267 -9.97 9.34 25.89
N ARG A 268 -9.91 8.00 25.91
CA ARG A 268 -8.80 7.22 25.32
C ARG A 268 -8.75 7.36 23.80
N SER A 269 -9.88 7.19 23.12
CA SER A 269 -9.93 7.35 21.65
C SER A 269 -9.58 8.78 21.21
N ALA A 270 -10.14 9.79 21.89
CA ALA A 270 -9.81 11.19 21.60
C ALA A 270 -8.32 11.47 21.81
N SER A 271 -7.73 10.97 22.91
CA SER A 271 -6.29 11.12 23.18
C SER A 271 -5.42 10.42 22.12
N ALA A 272 -5.82 9.23 21.65
CA ALA A 272 -5.14 8.54 20.56
C ALA A 272 -5.19 9.34 19.25
N MET A 273 -6.35 9.95 18.93
CA MET A 273 -6.52 10.80 17.76
C MET A 273 -5.68 12.10 17.86
N GLU A 274 -5.62 12.75 19.02
CA GLU A 274 -4.78 13.91 19.26
C GLU A 274 -3.28 13.58 19.12
N ALA A 275 -2.86 12.43 19.68
CA ALA A 275 -1.51 11.94 19.54
C ALA A 275 -1.15 11.67 18.07
N TRP A 276 -2.08 11.07 17.32
CA TRP A 276 -1.92 10.86 15.87
C TRP A 276 -1.82 12.18 15.10
N GLN A 277 -2.69 13.14 15.41
CA GLN A 277 -2.66 14.46 14.81
C GLN A 277 -1.32 15.17 15.07
N SER A 278 -0.78 15.06 16.28
CA SER A 278 0.53 15.63 16.62
C SER A 278 1.65 15.02 15.77
N ILE A 279 1.63 13.71 15.55
CA ILE A 279 2.60 13.00 14.70
C ILE A 279 2.52 13.52 13.26
N ILE A 280 1.33 13.54 12.65
CA ILE A 280 1.17 14.01 11.27
C ILE A 280 1.53 15.49 11.12
N ARG A 281 1.20 16.35 12.10
CA ARG A 281 1.62 17.76 12.08
C ARG A 281 3.13 17.93 12.06
N LYS A 282 3.87 17.12 12.84
CA LYS A 282 5.35 17.13 12.80
C LYS A 282 5.88 16.71 11.43
N VAL A 283 5.29 15.71 10.79
CA VAL A 283 5.70 15.27 9.45
C VAL A 283 5.38 16.34 8.41
N LEU A 284 4.20 16.97 8.47
CA LEU A 284 3.83 18.07 7.59
C LEU A 284 4.76 19.28 7.73
N ALA A 285 5.31 19.51 8.92
CA ALA A 285 6.23 20.61 9.21
C ALA A 285 7.68 20.38 8.72
N LEU A 286 8.05 19.16 8.29
CA LEU A 286 9.34 18.93 7.62
C LEU A 286 9.36 19.71 6.31
N ASP A 287 10.41 20.45 6.01
CA ASP A 287 10.50 21.29 4.80
C ASP A 287 11.60 20.82 3.83
N TYR A 288 11.57 21.32 2.59
CA TYR A 288 12.60 21.10 1.59
C TYR A 288 13.91 21.79 1.95
N GLU A 289 15.02 21.31 1.40
CA GLU A 289 16.20 22.15 1.29
C GLU A 289 15.95 23.21 0.22
N THR A 290 16.31 24.45 0.52
CA THR A 290 16.28 25.53 -0.47
C THR A 290 17.61 25.52 -1.22
N GLY A 291 17.58 25.33 -2.54
CA GLY A 291 18.77 25.43 -3.39
C GLY A 291 19.42 26.82 -3.35
N GLU A 292 20.67 26.91 -3.80
CA GLU A 292 21.48 28.15 -3.81
C GLU A 292 20.82 29.33 -4.56
N ASP A 293 19.92 29.03 -5.49
CA ASP A 293 19.16 29.96 -6.31
C ASP A 293 17.83 30.41 -5.68
N GLY A 294 17.49 29.90 -4.48
CA GLY A 294 16.26 30.23 -3.75
C GLY A 294 14.97 29.73 -4.43
N LYS A 295 15.09 29.02 -5.55
CA LYS A 295 13.96 28.62 -6.42
C LYS A 295 13.86 27.11 -6.60
N LYS A 296 14.97 26.36 -6.53
CA LYS A 296 14.93 24.90 -6.63
C LYS A 296 14.72 24.28 -5.24
N GLN A 297 13.57 23.63 -5.06
CA GLN A 297 13.32 22.81 -3.87
C GLN A 297 14.09 21.49 -4.02
N ASN A 298 15.11 21.28 -3.20
CA ASN A 298 15.85 20.04 -3.16
C ASN A 298 15.27 19.14 -2.07
N PHE A 299 14.99 17.90 -2.42
CA PHE A 299 14.62 16.90 -1.44
C PHE A 299 15.82 16.54 -0.57
N HIS A 300 15.55 16.15 0.67
CA HIS A 300 16.55 15.56 1.56
C HIS A 300 16.87 14.15 1.09
N LEU A 301 18.14 13.84 0.87
CA LEU A 301 18.57 12.49 0.51
C LEU A 301 19.28 11.83 1.69
N ILE A 302 18.73 10.70 2.14
CA ILE A 302 19.29 9.93 3.24
C ILE A 302 19.75 8.56 2.77
N ASP A 303 20.84 8.07 3.36
CA ASP A 303 21.34 6.72 3.11
C ASP A 303 20.78 5.72 4.13
N MET A 304 21.18 4.46 4.01
CA MET A 304 20.93 3.41 5.00
C MET A 304 22.19 3.22 5.86
N GLU A 305 22.01 2.89 7.15
CA GLU A 305 23.12 2.37 7.95
C GLU A 305 23.61 1.03 7.39
N GLU A 306 24.80 0.59 7.81
CA GLU A 306 25.45 -0.61 7.27
C GLU A 306 24.59 -1.85 7.45
N GLU A 307 24.09 -2.08 8.67
CA GLU A 307 23.26 -3.24 9.01
C GLU A 307 21.91 -3.22 8.29
N ALA A 308 21.32 -2.04 8.08
CA ALA A 308 20.10 -1.90 7.29
C ALA A 308 20.34 -2.25 5.82
N ARG A 309 21.49 -1.84 5.27
CA ARG A 309 21.87 -2.14 3.88
C ARG A 309 22.10 -3.64 3.70
N ASP A 310 22.74 -4.29 4.67
CA ASP A 310 22.99 -5.73 4.63
C ASP A 310 21.68 -6.54 4.67
N GLU A 311 20.74 -6.21 5.57
CA GLU A 311 19.42 -6.87 5.62
C GLU A 311 18.64 -6.66 4.32
N PHE A 312 18.67 -5.45 3.76
CA PHE A 312 18.02 -5.15 2.48
C PHE A 312 18.61 -5.98 1.32
N ILE A 313 19.94 -6.03 1.22
CA ILE A 313 20.63 -6.79 0.17
C ILE A 313 20.35 -8.28 0.32
N ALA A 314 20.41 -8.82 1.54
CA ALA A 314 20.12 -10.23 1.80
C ALA A 314 18.69 -10.60 1.38
N SER A 315 17.69 -9.79 1.78
CA SER A 315 16.29 -10.01 1.40
C SER A 315 16.07 -9.94 -0.12
N HIS A 316 16.68 -8.96 -0.79
CA HIS A 316 16.57 -8.83 -2.24
C HIS A 316 17.26 -9.99 -2.98
N ASN A 317 18.47 -10.37 -2.57
CA ASN A 317 19.20 -11.48 -3.17
C ASN A 317 18.47 -12.81 -2.98
N ALA A 318 17.85 -13.06 -1.82
CA ALA A 318 17.02 -14.24 -1.61
C ALA A 318 15.85 -14.31 -2.61
N THR A 319 15.27 -13.16 -2.98
CA THR A 319 14.22 -13.10 -3.99
C THR A 319 14.77 -13.36 -5.40
N ILE A 320 15.94 -12.80 -5.75
CA ILE A 320 16.62 -13.08 -7.03
C ILE A 320 16.96 -14.57 -7.17
N LEU A 321 17.52 -15.19 -6.13
CA LEU A 321 17.88 -16.61 -6.15
C LEU A 321 16.65 -17.50 -6.39
N ARG A 322 15.51 -17.17 -5.74
CA ARG A 322 14.24 -17.88 -5.98
C ARG A 322 13.75 -17.72 -7.41
N THR A 323 13.81 -16.52 -7.97
CA THR A 323 13.39 -16.27 -9.36
C THR A 323 14.30 -16.98 -10.37
N ASN A 324 15.62 -16.96 -10.16
CA ASN A 324 16.58 -17.64 -11.04
C ASN A 324 16.47 -19.17 -11.00
N ALA A 325 15.86 -19.74 -9.96
CA ALA A 325 15.63 -21.18 -9.86
C ALA A 325 14.42 -21.66 -10.70
N ILE A 326 13.63 -20.74 -11.27
CA ILE A 326 12.50 -21.05 -12.13
C ILE A 326 13.01 -21.23 -13.57
N GLU A 327 12.89 -22.43 -14.13
CA GLU A 327 13.32 -22.74 -15.50
C GLU A 327 12.32 -22.30 -16.58
N ASP A 328 11.02 -22.29 -16.27
CA ASP A 328 9.97 -21.86 -17.20
C ASP A 328 9.70 -20.37 -17.06
N ASP A 329 10.09 -19.59 -18.06
CA ASP A 329 9.86 -18.14 -18.13
C ASP A 329 8.39 -17.75 -17.94
N ASN A 330 7.43 -18.63 -18.30
CA ASN A 330 6.01 -18.36 -18.12
C ASN A 330 5.54 -18.41 -16.66
N MET A 331 6.35 -19.01 -15.77
CA MET A 331 6.09 -19.08 -14.33
C MET A 331 6.74 -17.92 -13.55
N ILE A 332 7.53 -17.08 -14.22
CA ILE A 332 8.19 -15.94 -13.57
C ILE A 332 7.15 -14.84 -13.29
N GLU A 333 6.96 -14.55 -12.01
CA GLU A 333 6.11 -13.43 -11.57
C GLU A 333 6.91 -12.12 -11.53
N SER A 334 6.31 -11.04 -12.05
CA SER A 334 6.91 -9.70 -12.09
C SER A 334 6.82 -8.97 -10.75
N ARG A 335 5.86 -9.32 -9.90
CA ARG A 335 5.57 -8.66 -8.63
C ARG A 335 6.72 -8.73 -7.60
N PRO A 336 7.34 -9.89 -7.32
CA PRO A 336 8.47 -9.95 -6.39
C PRO A 336 9.63 -9.02 -6.75
N MET A 337 9.82 -8.72 -8.04
CA MET A 337 10.86 -7.80 -8.52
C MET A 337 10.57 -6.33 -8.21
N LYS A 338 9.35 -5.99 -7.75
CA LYS A 338 8.97 -4.63 -7.30
C LYS A 338 9.14 -4.45 -5.78
N ALA A 339 9.27 -5.54 -5.02
CA ALA A 339 9.43 -5.51 -3.57
C ALA A 339 10.60 -4.62 -3.08
N PRO A 340 11.77 -4.57 -3.73
CA PRO A 340 12.87 -3.71 -3.27
C PRO A 340 12.53 -2.22 -3.23
N VAL A 341 11.75 -1.72 -4.20
CA VAL A 341 11.23 -0.35 -4.17
C VAL A 341 10.33 -0.19 -2.96
N HIS A 342 9.33 -1.07 -2.81
CA HIS A 342 8.38 -1.01 -1.69
C HIS A 342 9.06 -1.04 -0.32
N VAL A 343 10.00 -1.97 -0.11
CA VAL A 343 10.75 -2.08 1.15
C VAL A 343 11.49 -0.78 1.44
N ALA A 344 12.19 -0.20 0.47
CA ALA A 344 12.88 1.08 0.67
C ALA A 344 11.91 2.23 1.03
N ARG A 345 10.75 2.31 0.35
CA ARG A 345 9.72 3.32 0.65
C ARG A 345 9.11 3.14 2.03
N ILE A 346 8.74 1.91 2.40
CA ILE A 346 8.17 1.60 3.70
C ILE A 346 9.20 1.88 4.79
N ALA A 347 10.48 1.54 4.58
CA ALA A 347 11.54 1.82 5.53
C ALA A 347 11.72 3.33 5.77
N LEU A 348 11.67 4.14 4.70
CA LEU A 348 11.67 5.60 4.82
C LEU A 348 10.47 6.11 5.62
N VAL A 349 9.26 5.60 5.35
CA VAL A 349 8.04 5.97 6.09
C VAL A 349 8.15 5.58 7.57
N LEU A 350 8.65 4.38 7.87
CA LEU A 350 8.87 3.93 9.25
C LEU A 350 9.94 4.76 9.96
N GLN A 351 11.01 5.13 9.28
CA GLN A 351 12.05 6.01 9.82
C GLN A 351 11.48 7.39 10.19
N VAL A 352 10.64 7.95 9.31
CA VAL A 352 9.95 9.24 9.53
C VAL A 352 8.94 9.15 10.67
N LEU A 353 8.20 8.04 10.76
CA LEU A 353 7.33 7.77 11.90
C LEU A 353 8.11 7.72 13.22
N ARG A 354 9.24 7.02 13.26
CA ARG A 354 10.11 6.94 14.45
C ARG A 354 10.64 8.31 14.84
N TYR A 355 11.08 9.11 13.87
CA TYR A 355 11.47 10.51 14.10
C TYR A 355 10.32 11.34 14.70
N ALA A 356 9.13 11.31 14.11
CA ALA A 356 7.99 12.11 14.58
C ALA A 356 7.56 11.72 16.02
N CYS A 357 7.73 10.45 16.38
CA CYS A 357 7.52 9.94 17.73
C CYS A 357 8.63 10.29 18.73
N GLY A 358 9.79 10.76 18.27
CA GLY A 358 10.97 11.01 19.10
C GLY A 358 11.77 9.75 19.43
N GLU A 359 11.56 8.68 18.67
CA GLU A 359 12.22 7.37 18.83
C GLU A 359 13.43 7.20 17.90
N SER A 360 13.65 8.12 16.95
CA SER A 360 14.81 8.10 16.04
C SER A 360 15.07 9.48 15.40
N HIS A 361 15.91 9.53 14.36
CA HIS A 361 16.34 10.73 13.63
C HIS A 361 16.05 10.63 12.12
N LEU A 362 16.46 11.61 11.32
CA LEU A 362 16.33 11.60 9.85
C LEU A 362 17.68 11.67 9.12
N GLN A 363 18.78 11.21 9.73
CA GLN A 363 20.11 11.20 9.08
C GLN A 363 20.30 10.02 8.13
N PHE A 364 19.78 8.84 8.52
CA PHE A 364 19.81 7.61 7.73
C PHE A 364 18.65 6.70 8.14
N VAL A 365 18.32 5.74 7.29
CA VAL A 365 17.39 4.65 7.60
C VAL A 365 18.09 3.63 8.49
N THR A 366 17.52 3.41 9.68
CA THR A 366 18.01 2.44 10.67
C THR A 366 17.62 1.01 10.31
N ARG A 367 18.36 0.04 10.84
CA ARG A 367 18.11 -1.40 10.74
C ARG A 367 16.72 -1.74 11.24
N LEU A 368 16.30 -1.13 12.35
CA LEU A 368 14.97 -1.35 12.92
C LEU A 368 13.84 -0.92 11.97
N ALA A 369 14.00 0.21 11.27
CA ALA A 369 13.05 0.64 10.25
C ALA A 369 13.07 -0.27 9.01
N MET A 370 14.26 -0.71 8.57
CA MET A 370 14.40 -1.62 7.44
C MET A 370 13.79 -3.00 7.73
N HIS A 371 14.11 -3.58 8.89
CA HIS A 371 13.58 -4.85 9.33
C HIS A 371 12.05 -4.83 9.42
N GLY A 372 11.49 -3.75 9.99
CA GLY A 372 10.04 -3.54 10.01
C GLY A 372 9.43 -3.46 8.62
N ALA A 373 10.11 -2.82 7.66
CA ALA A 373 9.65 -2.70 6.29
C ALA A 373 9.62 -4.04 5.54
N ILE A 374 10.64 -4.88 5.73
CA ILE A 374 10.69 -6.24 5.16
C ILE A 374 9.50 -7.06 5.66
N ARG A 375 9.23 -7.08 6.97
CA ARG A 375 8.09 -7.82 7.54
C ARG A 375 6.74 -7.30 7.07
N LEU A 376 6.60 -5.98 6.93
CA LEU A 376 5.37 -5.40 6.37
C LEU A 376 5.19 -5.80 4.91
N MET A 377 6.27 -5.83 4.12
CA MET A 377 6.23 -6.28 2.73
C MET A 377 5.78 -7.74 2.64
N GLU A 378 6.31 -8.63 3.49
CA GLU A 378 5.88 -10.03 3.57
C GLU A 378 4.38 -10.15 3.88
N TYR A 379 3.86 -9.33 4.80
CA TYR A 379 2.43 -9.29 5.09
C TYR A 379 1.58 -8.83 3.90
N PHE A 380 2.04 -7.82 3.14
CA PHE A 380 1.33 -7.35 1.94
C PHE A 380 1.35 -8.40 0.83
N GLU A 381 2.42 -9.17 0.68
CA GLU A 381 2.50 -10.27 -0.27
C GLU A 381 1.60 -11.45 0.14
N ASP A 382 1.61 -11.85 1.41
CA ASP A 382 0.67 -12.83 1.98
C ASP A 382 -0.79 -12.39 1.75
N SER A 383 -1.09 -11.10 1.94
CA SER A 383 -2.41 -10.53 1.64
C SER A 383 -2.77 -10.61 0.15
N TYR A 384 -1.82 -10.34 -0.76
CA TYR A 384 -2.04 -10.46 -2.19
C TYR A 384 -2.31 -11.92 -2.60
N CYS A 385 -1.52 -12.87 -2.06
CA CYS A 385 -1.72 -14.30 -2.22
C CYS A 385 -3.13 -14.73 -1.83
N ARG A 386 -3.63 -14.33 -0.65
CA ARG A 386 -5.01 -14.61 -0.23
C ARG A 386 -6.06 -14.02 -1.17
N ILE A 387 -5.83 -12.82 -1.71
CA ILE A 387 -6.74 -12.20 -2.66
C ILE A 387 -6.76 -12.98 -3.97
N ARG A 388 -5.60 -13.41 -4.47
CA ARG A 388 -5.49 -14.24 -5.68
C ARG A 388 -6.23 -15.55 -5.51
N GLU A 389 -6.01 -16.23 -4.38
CA GLU A 389 -6.74 -17.45 -4.03
C GLU A 389 -8.25 -17.21 -3.98
N TYR A 390 -8.71 -16.13 -3.34
CA TYR A 390 -10.13 -15.78 -3.28
C TYR A 390 -10.72 -15.55 -4.68
N VAL A 391 -10.07 -14.75 -5.52
CA VAL A 391 -10.54 -14.43 -6.88
C VAL A 391 -10.58 -15.67 -7.76
N ALA A 392 -9.55 -16.52 -7.66
CA ALA A 392 -9.48 -17.75 -8.42
C ALA A 392 -10.57 -18.74 -8.00
N ASN A 393 -10.83 -18.87 -6.69
CA ASN A 393 -11.93 -19.67 -6.15
C ASN A 393 -13.31 -19.12 -6.54
N ASP A 394 -13.51 -17.80 -6.51
CA ASP A 394 -14.79 -17.16 -6.89
C ASP A 394 -15.06 -17.27 -8.41
N ALA A 395 -14.00 -17.42 -9.22
CA ALA A 395 -14.11 -17.59 -10.67
C ALA A 395 -14.47 -19.03 -11.10
N CYS A 396 -14.32 -20.02 -10.23
CA CYS A 396 -14.61 -21.42 -10.51
C CYS A 396 -16.02 -21.82 -10.06
N ASP A 397 -16.68 -22.66 -10.85
CA ASP A 397 -17.93 -23.29 -10.43
C ASP A 397 -17.74 -24.18 -9.17
N GLU A 398 -18.81 -24.37 -8.42
CA GLU A 398 -18.80 -25.16 -7.18
C GLU A 398 -18.26 -26.60 -7.39
N PRO A 399 -18.62 -27.31 -8.47
CA PRO A 399 -18.05 -28.63 -8.77
C PRO A 399 -16.54 -28.64 -9.02
N SER A 400 -15.95 -27.65 -9.70
CA SER A 400 -14.49 -27.58 -9.89
C SER A 400 -13.76 -27.39 -8.56
N ARG A 401 -14.35 -26.61 -7.63
CA ARG A 401 -13.77 -26.40 -6.30
C ARG A 401 -13.85 -27.64 -5.44
N GLU A 402 -14.96 -28.37 -5.50
CA GLU A 402 -15.11 -29.65 -4.81
C GLU A 402 -14.12 -30.69 -5.35
N LEU A 403 -13.92 -30.75 -6.68
CA LEU A 403 -12.89 -31.60 -7.28
C LEU A 403 -11.50 -31.24 -6.75
N LEU A 404 -11.15 -29.95 -6.73
CA LEU A 404 -9.86 -29.49 -6.26
C LEU A 404 -9.63 -29.82 -4.77
N SER A 405 -10.64 -29.71 -3.91
CA SER A 405 -10.50 -29.99 -2.48
C SER A 405 -10.25 -31.48 -2.18
N MET A 406 -10.71 -32.37 -3.05
CA MET A 406 -10.52 -33.82 -2.94
C MET A 406 -9.14 -34.31 -3.37
N LEU A 407 -8.37 -33.48 -4.09
CA LEU A 407 -7.06 -33.85 -4.62
C LEU A 407 -5.92 -33.49 -3.66
N ASN A 408 -4.79 -34.18 -3.76
CA ASN A 408 -3.58 -33.82 -3.02
C ASN A 408 -2.87 -32.60 -3.65
N ASP A 409 -1.85 -32.06 -2.98
CA ASP A 409 -1.08 -30.91 -3.48
C ASP A 409 -0.38 -31.21 -4.80
N SER A 410 0.06 -32.44 -5.02
CA SER A 410 0.46 -32.94 -6.35
C SER A 410 -0.43 -34.12 -6.71
N PHE A 411 -0.95 -34.14 -7.94
CA PHE A 411 -1.89 -35.16 -8.39
C PHE A 411 -1.77 -35.42 -9.89
N THR A 412 -2.18 -36.62 -10.31
CA THR A 412 -2.19 -37.06 -11.71
C THR A 412 -3.57 -36.89 -12.33
N THR A 413 -3.63 -36.95 -13.67
CA THR A 413 -4.91 -36.99 -14.40
C THR A 413 -5.76 -38.17 -13.95
N ALA A 414 -5.14 -39.32 -13.64
CA ALA A 414 -5.85 -40.51 -13.18
C ALA A 414 -6.53 -40.28 -11.82
N GLU A 415 -5.85 -39.60 -10.90
CA GLU A 415 -6.40 -39.23 -9.59
C GLU A 415 -7.52 -38.20 -9.71
N ALA A 416 -7.35 -37.19 -10.58
CA ALA A 416 -8.42 -36.24 -10.89
C ALA A 416 -9.68 -36.92 -11.47
N LEU A 417 -9.50 -37.88 -12.39
CA LEU A 417 -10.61 -38.67 -12.94
C LEU A 417 -11.26 -39.56 -11.87
N ALA A 418 -10.47 -40.14 -10.96
CA ALA A 418 -10.99 -40.94 -9.85
C ALA A 418 -11.83 -40.08 -8.88
N ALA A 419 -11.38 -38.88 -8.54
CA ALA A 419 -12.13 -37.93 -7.73
C ALA A 419 -13.41 -37.47 -8.44
N GLY A 420 -13.34 -37.18 -9.75
CA GLY A 420 -14.51 -36.82 -10.55
C GLY A 420 -15.60 -37.89 -10.61
N LYS A 421 -15.21 -39.18 -10.59
CA LYS A 421 -16.19 -40.29 -10.48
C LYS A 421 -16.95 -40.25 -9.15
N GLN A 422 -16.31 -39.86 -8.05
CA GLN A 422 -16.97 -39.70 -6.75
C GLN A 422 -17.98 -38.54 -6.77
N LEU A 423 -17.67 -37.48 -7.52
CA LEU A 423 -18.58 -36.35 -7.78
C LEU A 423 -19.66 -36.65 -8.83
N LYS A 424 -19.72 -37.89 -9.35
CA LYS A 424 -20.69 -38.34 -10.38
C LYS A 424 -20.63 -37.51 -11.67
N VAL A 425 -19.46 -36.98 -12.03
CA VAL A 425 -19.24 -36.26 -13.29
C VAL A 425 -18.48 -37.12 -14.31
N THR A 426 -18.61 -36.80 -15.59
CA THR A 426 -17.94 -37.55 -16.67
C THR A 426 -16.46 -37.19 -16.77
N ASP A 427 -15.64 -38.10 -17.29
CA ASP A 427 -14.21 -37.87 -17.56
C ASP A 427 -13.98 -36.60 -18.40
N ARG A 428 -14.86 -36.33 -19.39
CA ARG A 428 -14.81 -35.11 -20.20
C ARG A 428 -15.04 -33.85 -19.37
N THR A 429 -15.96 -33.92 -18.40
CA THR A 429 -16.26 -32.82 -17.48
C THR A 429 -15.06 -32.55 -16.55
N VAL A 430 -14.45 -33.60 -16.01
CA VAL A 430 -13.22 -33.47 -15.19
C VAL A 430 -12.11 -32.79 -15.97
N MET A 431 -11.89 -33.17 -17.23
CA MET A 431 -10.89 -32.51 -18.07
C MET A 431 -11.20 -31.04 -18.35
N ASN A 432 -12.49 -30.65 -18.38
CA ASN A 432 -12.89 -29.24 -18.48
C ASN A 432 -12.62 -28.50 -17.17
N TYR A 433 -12.92 -29.11 -16.01
CA TYR A 433 -12.58 -28.55 -14.69
C TYR A 433 -11.07 -28.35 -14.56
N LEU A 434 -10.25 -29.32 -14.97
CA LEU A 434 -8.79 -29.16 -14.98
C LEU A 434 -8.33 -28.01 -15.89
N LYS A 435 -8.95 -27.84 -17.06
CA LYS A 435 -8.66 -26.68 -17.94
C LYS A 435 -9.04 -25.36 -17.28
N GLU A 436 -10.16 -25.31 -16.57
CA GLU A 436 -10.62 -24.13 -15.85
C GLU A 436 -9.72 -23.79 -14.66
N LEU A 437 -9.34 -24.79 -13.86
CA LEU A 437 -8.39 -24.67 -12.76
C LEU A 437 -7.01 -24.20 -13.24
N LEU A 438 -6.51 -24.72 -14.37
CA LEU A 438 -5.28 -24.24 -15.02
C LEU A 438 -5.43 -22.79 -15.49
N LYS A 439 -6.54 -22.46 -16.14
CA LYS A 439 -6.82 -21.10 -16.64
C LYS A 439 -6.86 -20.08 -15.49
N ASN A 440 -7.40 -20.46 -14.34
CA ASN A 440 -7.51 -19.62 -13.16
C ASN A 440 -6.27 -19.68 -12.24
N ARG A 441 -5.20 -20.40 -12.65
CA ARG A 441 -3.95 -20.58 -11.89
C ARG A 441 -4.17 -21.11 -10.47
N LEU A 442 -5.12 -22.03 -10.31
CA LEU A 442 -5.30 -22.82 -9.08
C LEU A 442 -4.47 -24.10 -9.09
N VAL A 443 -4.05 -24.53 -10.28
CA VAL A 443 -3.15 -25.66 -10.49
C VAL A 443 -2.16 -25.32 -11.60
N HIS A 444 -0.95 -25.87 -11.52
CA HIS A 444 0.07 -25.83 -12.55
C HIS A 444 0.29 -27.24 -13.10
N LYS A 445 0.62 -27.32 -14.38
CA LYS A 445 0.98 -28.59 -15.02
C LYS A 445 2.49 -28.77 -14.92
N ILE A 446 2.94 -29.78 -14.18
CA ILE A 446 4.38 -30.08 -14.02
C ILE A 446 4.87 -30.84 -15.25
N TRP A 447 4.10 -31.84 -15.66
CA TRP A 447 4.43 -32.69 -16.79
C TRP A 447 3.16 -33.19 -17.49
N GLN A 448 3.30 -33.97 -18.56
CA GLN A 448 2.15 -34.50 -19.28
C GLN A 448 1.32 -35.43 -18.41
N GLY A 449 0.22 -34.89 -17.87
CA GLY A 449 -0.74 -35.62 -17.05
C GLY A 449 -0.49 -35.51 -15.54
N GLU A 450 0.49 -34.70 -15.12
CA GLU A 450 0.81 -34.41 -13.71
C GLU A 450 0.61 -32.93 -13.41
N TYR A 451 -0.04 -32.67 -12.27
CA TYR A 451 -0.46 -31.36 -11.83
C TYR A 451 -0.04 -31.11 -10.38
N ARG A 452 0.14 -29.84 -10.03
CA ARG A 452 0.35 -29.38 -8.67
C ARG A 452 -0.60 -28.24 -8.35
N LYS A 453 -1.23 -28.26 -7.18
CA LYS A 453 -2.02 -27.14 -6.68
C LYS A 453 -1.13 -25.92 -6.49
N THR A 454 -1.66 -24.77 -6.83
CA THR A 454 -1.01 -23.50 -6.53
C THR A 454 -1.15 -23.25 -5.04
N VAL A 455 -0.08 -23.52 -4.29
CA VAL A 455 0.00 -23.16 -2.88
C VAL A 455 0.48 -21.71 -2.83
N PHE A 456 -0.45 -20.78 -2.64
CA PHE A 456 -0.13 -19.35 -2.51
C PHE A 456 0.70 -19.02 -1.24
N ASP A 457 0.97 -20.03 -0.40
CA ASP A 457 1.65 -19.96 0.90
C ASP A 457 3.18 -20.22 0.84
N GLU A 458 3.73 -20.70 -0.29
CA GLU A 458 5.16 -21.08 -0.37
C GLU A 458 6.13 -19.88 -0.46
N PHE A 459 5.64 -18.66 -0.67
CA PHE A 459 6.51 -17.48 -0.76
C PHE A 459 7.03 -16.95 0.59
N THR A 460 6.47 -17.40 1.73
CA THR A 460 6.78 -16.89 3.07
C THR A 460 7.47 -17.88 4.02
N LYS A 461 7.54 -19.18 3.70
CA LYS A 461 8.08 -20.22 4.62
C LYS A 461 9.53 -20.68 4.33
N GLY A 462 10.28 -19.94 3.51
CA GLY A 462 11.67 -20.27 3.14
C GLY A 462 12.75 -19.77 4.11
N SER A 463 12.41 -19.36 5.32
CA SER A 463 13.38 -18.88 6.31
C SER A 463 12.98 -19.38 7.69
N VAL A 464 13.66 -20.43 8.17
CA VAL A 464 14.02 -20.74 9.59
C VAL A 464 14.53 -22.18 9.77
N GLU A 465 14.43 -23.09 8.79
CA GLU A 465 15.06 -24.43 8.90
C GLU A 465 16.41 -24.51 8.18
N GLY A 466 17.40 -23.80 8.71
CA GLY A 466 18.81 -23.98 8.38
C GLY A 466 19.63 -23.81 9.63
N GLU A 467 20.41 -24.83 9.99
CA GLU A 467 21.38 -24.87 11.10
C GLU A 467 20.84 -25.11 12.52
N SER A 468 20.60 -26.38 12.84
CA SER A 468 20.92 -26.96 14.16
C SER A 468 21.12 -28.47 14.05
N LYS A 469 22.05 -28.89 13.19
CA LYS A 469 22.67 -30.23 13.28
C LYS A 469 24.17 -30.10 13.02
N SER A 470 24.90 -29.68 14.04
CA SER A 470 26.31 -30.07 14.15
C SER A 470 26.72 -30.24 15.60
N LYS A 471 27.03 -31.51 15.93
CA LYS A 471 28.05 -32.01 16.85
C LYS A 471 28.09 -31.47 18.28
N LEU A 472 27.69 -32.32 19.22
CA LEU A 472 28.44 -32.56 20.46
C LEU A 472 28.48 -34.08 20.68
N GLN A 473 29.68 -34.63 20.45
CA GLN A 473 30.21 -35.75 21.24
C GLN A 473 30.77 -35.18 22.54
#